data_AF-A0A1S9BY71-F1
#
_entry.id   AF-A0A1S9BY71-F1
#
_cell.length_a   1.000
_cell.length_b   1.000
_cell.length_c   1.000
_cell.angle_alpha   90.00
_cell.angle_beta   90.00
_cell.angle_gamma   90.00
#
_symmetry.space_group_name_H-M   'P 1'
#
loop_
_entity.id
_entity.type
_entity.pdbx_description
1 polymer ?
#
loop_
_entity_poly.entity_id
_entity_poly.type
_entity_poly.pdbx_seq_one_letter_code
_entity_poly.pdbx_strand_id
1 'polypeptide(L)'
;MEAELYKELNEKDLLAVRELIEECNHADHTNYDTDLDGDFYYIIRNDDKEESGVDSELFAVLSGFLLGETIDGKQVLEVAAFTHPVMRGIGFFKTCYNSLKDDFRNYRIKFMIKQPLSGHDEPAHDHMHFAQNDEEHHEGASHLSHDDDCDEDCFSGNPLKAAVPFISPDTYDALCSLEAVHLYDELFMMKELSSSISDPGDELCNRFGEVHLSAYSRDTLYLYGLLVYDQYLHQGHGRELMESVENYKKGPYSRILLQVSSSNTIACRLYQKMGYKELDKIIYFLV
;
A
#
# COMPACT_ATOMS: atom_id res chain seq x y z
N MET A 1 -13.57 25.30 -10.85
CA MET A 1 -12.53 24.44 -11.40
C MET A 1 -13.05 23.03 -11.32
N GLU A 2 -13.08 22.31 -12.43
CA GLU A 2 -13.65 20.96 -12.53
C GLU A 2 -12.51 19.94 -12.69
N ALA A 3 -12.72 18.72 -12.20
CA ALA A 3 -11.77 17.62 -12.45
C ALA A 3 -12.14 16.93 -13.77
N GLU A 4 -11.17 16.81 -14.66
CA GLU A 4 -11.35 16.23 -15.98
C GLU A 4 -10.93 14.75 -15.98
N LEU A 5 -11.78 13.87 -16.53
CA LEU A 5 -11.54 12.44 -16.62
C LEU A 5 -10.76 12.07 -17.90
N TYR A 6 -9.65 11.36 -17.72
CA TYR A 6 -8.80 10.84 -18.79
C TYR A 6 -8.62 9.33 -18.64
N LYS A 7 -8.70 8.59 -19.75
CA LYS A 7 -8.31 7.16 -19.77
C LYS A 7 -6.83 6.96 -20.09
N GLU A 8 -6.29 7.85 -20.90
CA GLU A 8 -4.90 7.85 -21.32
C GLU A 8 -4.37 9.27 -21.24
N LEU A 9 -3.15 9.41 -20.73
CA LEU A 9 -2.45 10.69 -20.65
C LEU A 9 -1.56 10.84 -21.89
N ASN A 10 -1.55 12.03 -22.47
CA ASN A 10 -0.57 12.37 -23.51
C ASN A 10 0.81 12.65 -22.88
N GLU A 11 1.85 12.79 -23.70
CA GLU A 11 3.22 13.03 -23.23
C GLU A 11 3.34 14.27 -22.32
N LYS A 12 2.59 15.35 -22.61
CA LYS A 12 2.61 16.56 -21.77
C LYS A 12 2.01 16.26 -20.40
N ASP A 13 0.89 15.54 -20.36
CA ASP A 13 0.19 15.22 -19.12
C ASP A 13 0.97 14.22 -18.26
N LEU A 14 1.64 13.25 -18.88
CA LEU A 14 2.55 12.34 -18.19
C LEU A 14 3.69 13.09 -17.50
N LEU A 15 4.31 14.06 -18.20
CA LEU A 15 5.36 14.89 -17.61
C LEU A 15 4.82 15.72 -16.44
N ALA A 16 3.66 16.35 -16.62
CA ALA A 16 3.05 17.16 -15.58
C ALA A 16 2.62 16.36 -14.33
N VAL A 17 2.15 15.12 -14.52
CA VAL A 17 1.85 14.19 -13.42
C VAL A 17 3.13 13.78 -12.69
N ARG A 18 4.20 13.43 -13.43
CA ARG A 18 5.51 13.10 -12.84
C ARG A 18 6.03 14.23 -11.97
N GLU A 19 6.04 15.46 -12.49
CA GLU A 19 6.49 16.66 -11.77
C GLU A 19 5.68 16.86 -10.47
N LEU A 20 4.35 16.76 -10.53
CA LEU A 20 3.50 16.89 -9.35
C LEU A 20 3.78 15.81 -8.29
N ILE A 21 4.03 14.57 -8.71
CA ILE A 21 4.34 13.46 -7.78
C ILE A 21 5.73 13.67 -7.16
N GLU A 22 6.71 14.16 -7.92
CA GLU A 22 8.03 14.50 -7.40
C GLU A 22 7.95 15.60 -6.33
N GLU A 23 7.13 16.63 -6.56
CA GLU A 23 6.88 17.70 -5.58
C GLU A 23 6.23 17.17 -4.31
N CYS A 24 5.23 16.28 -4.44
CA CYS A 24 4.60 15.62 -3.30
C CYS A 24 5.58 14.71 -2.55
N ASN A 25 6.36 13.90 -3.26
CA ASN A 25 7.39 13.04 -2.70
C ASN A 25 8.41 13.83 -1.89
N HIS A 26 8.87 14.95 -2.43
CA HIS A 26 9.81 15.83 -1.75
C HIS A 26 9.21 16.46 -0.48
N ALA A 27 7.96 16.94 -0.55
CA ALA A 27 7.28 17.57 0.58
C ALA A 27 6.89 16.59 1.70
N ASP A 28 6.47 15.38 1.34
CA ASP A 28 5.96 14.37 2.27
C ASP A 28 7.02 13.35 2.69
N HIS A 29 8.25 13.49 2.18
CA HIS A 29 9.35 12.54 2.37
C HIS A 29 8.98 11.11 1.96
N THR A 30 8.27 10.97 0.84
CA THR A 30 7.88 9.68 0.25
C THR A 30 8.60 9.44 -1.07
N ASN A 31 8.39 8.25 -1.62
CA ASN A 31 8.95 7.78 -2.90
C ASN A 31 7.89 6.97 -3.67
N TYR A 32 6.71 7.57 -3.90
CA TYR A 32 5.75 7.01 -4.85
C TYR A 32 6.37 6.94 -6.25
N ASP A 33 5.96 5.95 -7.04
CA ASP A 33 6.33 5.90 -8.45
C ASP A 33 5.74 7.12 -9.17
N THR A 34 6.56 7.78 -9.98
CA THR A 34 6.16 8.93 -10.79
C THR A 34 5.46 8.50 -12.07
N ASP A 35 5.63 7.24 -12.47
CA ASP A 35 5.02 6.65 -13.66
C ASP A 35 3.70 5.98 -13.29
N LEU A 36 2.70 6.80 -12.92
CA LEU A 36 1.35 6.27 -12.66
C LEU A 36 0.81 5.57 -13.91
N ASP A 37 0.44 4.30 -13.74
CA ASP A 37 -0.09 3.41 -14.76
C ASP A 37 -1.55 3.04 -14.48
N GLY A 38 -2.30 3.95 -13.86
CA GLY A 38 -3.72 3.78 -13.60
C GLY A 38 -4.56 3.59 -14.87
N ASP A 39 -5.70 2.93 -14.69
CA ASP A 39 -6.70 2.69 -15.74
C ASP A 39 -7.42 3.98 -16.18
N PHE A 40 -7.43 5.00 -15.31
CA PHE A 40 -7.94 6.33 -15.58
C PHE A 40 -7.42 7.35 -14.55
N TYR A 41 -7.62 8.63 -14.88
CA TYR A 41 -7.11 9.78 -14.13
C TYR A 41 -8.17 10.89 -14.05
N TYR A 42 -8.30 11.52 -12.89
CA TYR A 42 -8.98 12.80 -12.71
C TYR A 42 -7.95 13.89 -12.47
N ILE A 43 -7.89 14.88 -13.36
CA ILE A 43 -6.86 15.92 -13.35
C ILE A 43 -7.49 17.29 -13.13
N ILE A 44 -6.82 18.11 -12.30
CA ILE A 44 -7.10 19.53 -12.16
C ILE A 44 -5.85 20.30 -12.58
N ARG A 45 -5.99 21.11 -13.64
CA ARG A 45 -4.90 21.90 -14.22
C ARG A 45 -4.73 23.25 -13.54
N ASN A 46 -3.51 23.76 -13.63
CA ASN A 46 -3.19 25.14 -13.33
C ASN A 46 -3.20 25.95 -14.63
N ASP A 47 -4.35 26.54 -14.97
CA ASP A 47 -4.51 27.34 -16.19
C ASP A 47 -3.87 28.73 -16.08
N ASP A 48 -3.60 29.21 -14.86
CA ASP A 48 -2.99 30.52 -14.59
C ASP A 48 -1.95 30.44 -13.45
N LYS A 49 -0.69 30.25 -13.85
CA LYS A 49 0.46 30.21 -12.94
C LYS A 49 0.73 31.54 -12.25
N GLU A 50 0.38 32.65 -12.88
CA GLU A 50 0.59 33.99 -12.30
C GLU A 50 -0.41 34.26 -11.18
N GLU A 51 -1.69 33.90 -11.39
CA GLU A 51 -2.74 34.04 -10.39
C GLU A 51 -2.54 33.08 -9.21
N SER A 52 -2.16 31.82 -9.49
CA SER A 52 -1.97 30.81 -8.46
C SER A 52 -0.68 30.98 -7.67
N GLY A 53 0.34 31.62 -8.26
CA GLY A 53 1.67 31.74 -7.65
C GLY A 53 2.42 30.41 -7.56
N VAL A 54 1.98 29.39 -8.30
CA VAL A 54 2.57 28.05 -8.33
C VAL A 54 3.07 27.76 -9.74
N ASP A 55 4.36 27.46 -9.88
CA ASP A 55 4.95 27.05 -11.15
C ASP A 55 4.84 25.54 -11.36
N SER A 56 3.60 25.05 -11.39
CA SER A 56 3.26 23.64 -11.68
C SER A 56 2.12 23.61 -12.67
N GLU A 57 2.12 22.66 -13.61
CA GLU A 57 1.06 22.53 -14.62
C GLU A 57 -0.23 21.93 -14.03
N LEU A 58 -0.14 21.20 -12.93
CA LEU A 58 -1.27 20.53 -12.28
C LEU A 58 -1.38 20.93 -10.81
N PHE A 59 -2.61 21.10 -10.33
CA PHE A 59 -2.87 21.23 -8.90
C PHE A 59 -3.13 19.88 -8.24
N ALA A 60 -3.80 18.97 -8.95
CA ALA A 60 -4.14 17.67 -8.41
C ALA A 60 -4.31 16.63 -9.51
N VAL A 61 -4.01 15.38 -9.14
CA VAL A 61 -4.32 14.19 -9.92
C VAL A 61 -4.83 13.10 -8.99
N LEU A 62 -5.85 12.36 -9.43
CA LEU A 62 -6.30 11.12 -8.80
C LEU A 62 -6.27 10.02 -9.85
N SER A 63 -5.50 8.96 -9.59
CA SER A 63 -5.36 7.78 -10.43
C SER A 63 -6.17 6.63 -9.84
N GLY A 64 -6.91 5.91 -10.68
CA GLY A 64 -7.71 4.76 -10.28
C GLY A 64 -7.24 3.46 -10.93
N PHE A 65 -7.25 2.36 -10.16
CA PHE A 65 -6.79 1.04 -10.56
C PHE A 65 -7.90 -0.01 -10.34
N LEU A 66 -8.29 -0.70 -11.42
CA LEU A 66 -9.32 -1.73 -11.47
C LEU A 66 -8.67 -3.12 -11.35
N LEU A 67 -8.38 -3.53 -10.12
CA LEU A 67 -7.67 -4.78 -9.83
C LEU A 67 -8.57 -6.03 -9.81
N GLY A 68 -9.88 -5.89 -10.02
CA GLY A 68 -10.84 -7.00 -10.00
C GLY A 68 -11.17 -7.55 -8.61
N GLU A 69 -10.71 -6.89 -7.55
CA GLU A 69 -11.02 -7.22 -6.15
C GLU A 69 -12.49 -6.90 -5.80
N THR A 70 -13.05 -7.66 -4.86
CA THR A 70 -14.35 -7.39 -4.26
C THR A 70 -14.29 -7.43 -2.74
N ILE A 71 -14.91 -6.46 -2.07
CA ILE A 71 -15.12 -6.42 -0.61
C ILE A 71 -16.62 -6.29 -0.36
N ASP A 72 -17.17 -7.17 0.50
CA ASP A 72 -18.61 -7.26 0.80
C ASP A 72 -19.51 -7.35 -0.45
N GLY A 73 -19.06 -8.11 -1.45
CA GLY A 73 -19.77 -8.29 -2.72
C GLY A 73 -19.78 -7.05 -3.64
N LYS A 74 -19.07 -5.98 -3.28
CA LYS A 74 -18.89 -4.79 -4.12
C LYS A 74 -17.49 -4.77 -4.72
N GLN A 75 -17.38 -4.27 -5.95
CA GLN A 75 -16.08 -4.08 -6.59
C GLN A 75 -15.26 -3.03 -5.84
N VAL A 76 -13.96 -3.26 -5.74
CA VAL A 76 -13.02 -2.32 -5.14
C VAL A 76 -12.30 -1.57 -6.26
N LEU A 77 -12.19 -0.27 -6.08
CA LEU A 77 -11.35 0.60 -6.88
C LEU A 77 -10.20 1.08 -5.99
N GLU A 78 -8.98 0.73 -6.35
CA GLU A 78 -7.80 1.24 -5.67
C GLU A 78 -7.43 2.62 -6.23
N VAL A 79 -6.98 3.52 -5.36
CA VAL A 79 -6.75 4.92 -5.71
C VAL A 79 -5.46 5.44 -5.09
N ALA A 80 -4.69 6.15 -5.93
CA ALA A 80 -3.62 7.05 -5.51
C ALA A 80 -3.99 8.49 -5.89
N ALA A 81 -3.81 9.44 -4.97
CA ALA A 81 -4.19 10.82 -5.20
C ALA A 81 -3.12 11.79 -4.70
N PHE A 82 -2.82 12.80 -5.50
CA PHE A 82 -1.80 13.78 -5.24
C PHE A 82 -2.38 15.18 -5.41
N THR A 83 -2.05 16.08 -4.49
CA THR A 83 -2.39 17.51 -4.56
C THR A 83 -1.14 18.29 -4.20
N HIS A 84 -0.81 19.26 -5.05
CA HIS A 84 0.39 20.07 -4.91
C HIS A 84 0.50 20.60 -3.47
N PRO A 85 1.65 20.51 -2.80
CA PRO A 85 1.78 20.80 -1.36
C PRO A 85 1.20 22.14 -0.92
N VAL A 86 1.49 23.23 -1.65
CA VAL A 86 0.96 24.57 -1.30
C VAL A 86 -0.51 24.79 -1.63
N MET A 87 -1.12 23.85 -2.37
CA MET A 87 -2.52 23.87 -2.80
C MET A 87 -3.38 22.85 -2.03
N ARG A 88 -2.90 22.35 -0.89
CA ARG A 88 -3.67 21.48 0.01
C ARG A 88 -4.66 22.30 0.85
N GLY A 89 -5.66 21.63 1.42
CA GLY A 89 -6.66 22.27 2.29
C GLY A 89 -7.70 23.16 1.60
N ILE A 90 -7.60 23.38 0.28
CA ILE A 90 -8.53 24.23 -0.49
C ILE A 90 -9.58 23.45 -1.31
N GLY A 91 -9.52 22.11 -1.24
CA GLY A 91 -10.57 21.23 -1.78
C GLY A 91 -10.31 20.56 -3.13
N PHE A 92 -9.12 20.69 -3.73
CA PHE A 92 -8.83 20.04 -5.02
C PHE A 92 -8.93 18.51 -4.97
N PHE A 93 -8.37 17.87 -3.94
CA PHE A 93 -8.58 16.45 -3.69
C PHE A 93 -10.07 16.08 -3.64
N LYS A 94 -10.86 16.86 -2.91
CA LYS A 94 -12.30 16.63 -2.76
C LYS A 94 -13.04 16.75 -4.10
N THR A 95 -12.61 17.67 -4.96
CA THR A 95 -13.15 17.80 -6.32
C THR A 95 -12.87 16.54 -7.15
N CYS A 96 -11.63 16.06 -7.19
CA CYS A 96 -11.30 14.80 -7.90
C CYS A 96 -12.07 13.61 -7.32
N TYR A 97 -12.13 13.49 -5.99
CA TYR A 97 -12.81 12.40 -5.31
C TYR A 97 -14.33 12.40 -5.52
N ASN A 98 -14.97 13.57 -5.58
CA ASN A 98 -16.41 13.65 -5.87
C ASN A 98 -16.71 13.21 -7.31
N SER A 99 -15.89 13.63 -8.28
CA SER A 99 -16.02 13.15 -9.67
C SER A 99 -15.87 11.64 -9.74
N LEU A 100 -14.87 11.08 -9.04
CA LEU A 100 -14.69 9.63 -8.90
C LEU A 100 -15.96 8.95 -8.35
N LYS A 101 -16.52 9.46 -7.25
CA LYS A 101 -17.72 8.87 -6.64
C LYS A 101 -18.93 8.92 -7.56
N ASP A 102 -19.05 9.97 -8.36
CA ASP A 102 -20.17 10.11 -9.28
C ASP A 102 -20.11 9.09 -10.42
N ASP A 103 -18.91 8.78 -10.90
CA ASP A 103 -18.70 7.78 -11.95
C ASP A 103 -18.71 6.34 -11.41
N PHE A 104 -18.23 6.13 -10.17
CA PHE A 104 -18.05 4.81 -9.55
C PHE A 104 -18.92 4.57 -8.30
N ARG A 105 -20.20 4.99 -8.35
CA ARG A 105 -21.13 4.97 -7.19
C ARG A 105 -21.27 3.64 -6.43
N ASN A 106 -21.05 2.52 -7.11
CA ASN A 106 -21.22 1.17 -6.54
C ASN A 106 -19.90 0.52 -6.09
N TYR A 107 -18.77 1.21 -6.27
CA TYR A 107 -17.47 0.72 -5.86
C TYR A 107 -17.17 1.09 -4.42
N ARG A 108 -16.38 0.25 -3.75
CA ARG A 108 -15.63 0.64 -2.56
C ARG A 108 -14.35 1.33 -3.00
N ILE A 109 -13.98 2.41 -2.33
CA ILE A 109 -12.77 3.16 -2.68
C ILE A 109 -11.69 2.79 -1.69
N LYS A 110 -10.59 2.20 -2.19
CA LYS A 110 -9.44 1.80 -1.39
C LYS A 110 -8.28 2.75 -1.67
N PHE A 111 -7.88 3.55 -0.70
CA PHE A 111 -6.74 4.46 -0.81
C PHE A 111 -5.43 3.76 -0.44
N MET A 112 -4.42 3.95 -1.28
CA MET A 112 -3.05 3.51 -1.04
C MET A 112 -2.22 4.68 -0.50
N ILE A 113 -1.72 4.59 0.73
CA ILE A 113 -0.91 5.63 1.37
C ILE A 113 0.47 5.06 1.74
N LYS A 114 1.53 5.61 1.16
CA LYS A 114 2.92 5.25 1.48
C LYS A 114 3.40 5.98 2.73
N GLN A 115 4.05 5.24 3.63
CA GLN A 115 4.71 5.80 4.81
C GLN A 115 5.93 6.64 4.39
N PRO A 116 6.19 7.79 5.03
CA PRO A 116 7.42 8.56 4.86
C PRO A 116 8.68 7.71 5.13
N LEU A 117 9.72 7.96 4.34
CA LEU A 117 11.01 7.26 4.45
C LEU A 117 11.67 7.53 5.80
N SER A 118 12.13 6.47 6.48
CA SER A 118 12.88 6.60 7.74
C SER A 118 14.24 7.27 7.51
N GLY A 119 14.57 8.33 8.26
CA GLY A 119 15.90 8.96 8.23
C GLY A 119 15.94 10.49 8.18
N HIS A 120 14.80 11.15 8.03
CA HIS A 120 14.67 12.56 8.39
C HIS A 120 14.21 12.66 9.84
N ASP A 121 14.79 13.62 10.59
CA ASP A 121 14.47 13.88 12.00
C ASP A 121 12.99 13.62 12.22
N GLU A 122 12.65 12.62 13.05
CA GLU A 122 11.30 12.51 13.59
C GLU A 122 11.00 13.92 14.07
N PRO A 123 10.06 14.67 13.44
CA PRO A 123 9.57 15.85 14.11
C PRO A 123 9.11 15.29 15.45
N ALA A 124 9.50 15.93 16.55
CA ALA A 124 9.11 15.53 17.89
C ALA A 124 7.59 15.63 18.01
N HIS A 125 6.89 14.69 17.39
CA HIS A 125 5.50 14.42 17.51
C HIS A 125 5.44 13.65 18.81
N ASP A 126 4.82 14.27 19.82
CA ASP A 126 4.50 13.61 21.07
C ASP A 126 4.03 12.20 20.74
N HIS A 127 4.84 11.20 21.10
CA HIS A 127 4.52 9.80 20.89
C HIS A 127 3.23 9.53 21.68
N MET A 128 2.08 9.65 21.02
CA MET A 128 0.80 9.34 21.63
C MET A 128 0.77 7.82 21.79
N HIS A 129 1.06 7.39 23.00
CA HIS A 129 0.94 6.01 23.43
C HIS A 129 -0.49 5.50 23.17
N PHE A 130 -0.58 4.41 22.43
CA PHE A 130 -1.82 3.68 22.26
C PHE A 130 -2.26 3.10 23.61
N ALA A 131 -3.50 3.37 24.02
CA ALA A 131 -4.18 2.49 24.96
C ALA A 131 -4.46 1.19 24.19
N GLN A 132 -3.71 0.13 24.50
CA GLN A 132 -4.18 -1.21 24.22
C GLN A 132 -5.49 -1.36 25.00
N ASN A 133 -6.56 -1.74 24.31
CA ASN A 133 -7.80 -2.15 24.97
C ASN A 133 -7.53 -3.46 25.72
N ASP A 134 -6.93 -3.36 26.89
CA ASP A 134 -6.96 -4.42 27.90
C ASP A 134 -8.34 -4.36 28.56
N GLU A 135 -9.34 -4.99 27.93
CA GLU A 135 -10.49 -5.48 28.67
C GLU A 135 -10.08 -6.75 29.43
N GLU A 136 -9.20 -6.60 30.42
CA GLU A 136 -9.06 -7.58 31.51
C GLU A 136 -10.24 -7.40 32.47
N HIS A 137 -11.37 -8.04 32.17
CA HIS A 137 -12.38 -8.31 33.18
C HIS A 137 -11.97 -9.53 34.01
N HIS A 138 -11.24 -9.25 35.09
CA HIS A 138 -11.24 -10.12 36.27
C HIS A 138 -12.64 -10.08 36.90
N GLU A 139 -13.35 -11.22 36.91
CA GLU A 139 -14.07 -11.73 38.09
C GLU A 139 -14.61 -13.16 37.92
N GLY A 140 -14.08 -14.09 38.72
CA GLY A 140 -14.87 -15.04 39.53
C GLY A 140 -15.81 -16.07 38.88
N ALA A 141 -15.27 -17.28 38.66
CA ALA A 141 -15.85 -18.59 39.01
C ALA A 141 -17.28 -19.03 38.59
N SER A 142 -17.27 -20.09 37.77
CA SER A 142 -18.08 -21.33 37.85
C SER A 142 -19.43 -21.45 37.10
N HIS A 143 -19.50 -22.59 36.40
CA HIS A 143 -20.64 -23.40 35.94
C HIS A 143 -21.03 -23.42 34.45
N LEU A 144 -20.93 -24.65 33.94
CA LEU A 144 -21.31 -25.27 32.67
C LEU A 144 -22.72 -24.91 32.14
N SER A 145 -22.83 -24.68 30.83
CA SER A 145 -23.72 -25.43 29.90
C SER A 145 -23.51 -25.00 28.44
N HIS A 146 -23.66 -25.96 27.52
CA HIS A 146 -23.80 -25.79 26.07
C HIS A 146 -24.89 -24.78 25.68
N ASP A 147 -24.71 -24.06 24.58
CA ASP A 147 -25.37 -24.36 23.28
C ASP A 147 -24.82 -23.44 22.18
N ASP A 148 -24.97 -23.91 20.94
CA ASP A 148 -24.69 -23.24 19.66
C ASP A 148 -25.05 -21.76 19.65
N ASP A 149 -24.18 -20.95 19.04
CA ASP A 149 -24.62 -20.05 17.97
C ASP A 149 -23.41 -19.65 17.12
N CYS A 150 -23.58 -19.93 15.84
CA CYS A 150 -22.84 -19.40 14.72
C CYS A 150 -23.01 -17.89 14.66
N ASP A 151 -21.91 -17.14 14.54
CA ASP A 151 -21.95 -15.79 13.98
C ASP A 151 -20.67 -15.44 13.24
N GLU A 152 -20.91 -14.80 12.10
CA GLU A 152 -19.97 -14.26 11.12
C GLU A 152 -19.19 -13.11 11.74
N ASP A 153 -17.85 -13.24 11.86
CA ASP A 153 -17.01 -12.07 12.11
C ASP A 153 -16.76 -11.33 10.79
N CYS A 154 -17.68 -10.40 10.51
CA CYS A 154 -17.52 -9.31 9.58
C CYS A 154 -16.37 -8.39 10.01
N PHE A 155 -15.62 -7.91 9.02
CA PHE A 155 -14.52 -6.94 9.13
C PHE A 155 -14.74 -5.85 10.20
N SER A 156 -14.06 -5.97 11.34
CA SER A 156 -14.02 -4.92 12.37
C SER A 156 -12.87 -3.95 12.10
N GLY A 157 -12.95 -3.17 11.02
CA GLY A 157 -12.11 -1.99 10.87
C GLY A 157 -12.64 -0.88 11.79
N ASN A 158 -11.84 -0.43 12.76
CA ASN A 158 -12.23 0.69 13.61
C ASN A 158 -12.05 2.02 12.84
N PRO A 159 -13.03 2.94 12.86
CA PRO A 159 -12.86 4.26 12.25
C PRO A 159 -11.66 4.99 12.85
N LEU A 160 -11.01 5.83 12.04
CA LEU A 160 -9.86 6.64 12.46
C LEU A 160 -10.24 7.55 13.63
N LYS A 161 -9.74 7.25 14.84
CA LYS A 161 -9.98 8.03 16.06
C LYS A 161 -8.83 8.99 16.40
N ALA A 162 -7.64 8.77 15.85
CA ALA A 162 -6.45 9.59 16.09
C ALA A 162 -5.48 9.50 14.89
N ALA A 163 -4.63 10.52 14.75
CA ALA A 163 -3.59 10.56 13.73
C ALA A 163 -2.72 9.31 13.79
N VAL A 164 -2.64 8.58 12.67
CA VAL A 164 -1.76 7.42 12.55
C VAL A 164 -0.33 7.98 12.41
N PRO A 165 0.66 7.52 13.21
CA PRO A 165 1.94 8.22 13.43
C PRO A 165 2.82 8.41 12.18
N PHE A 166 2.42 7.84 11.06
CA PHE A 166 3.15 7.84 9.79
C PHE A 166 2.34 8.43 8.62
N ILE A 167 1.18 9.04 8.87
CA ILE A 167 0.37 9.70 7.85
C ILE A 167 0.51 11.21 8.02
N SER A 168 0.71 11.95 6.92
CA SER A 168 0.78 13.41 6.97
C SER A 168 -0.54 13.98 7.52
N PRO A 169 -0.52 15.10 8.29
CA PRO A 169 -1.74 15.67 8.86
C PRO A 169 -2.82 15.95 7.81
N ASP A 170 -2.44 16.50 6.65
CA ASP A 170 -3.38 16.80 5.56
C ASP A 170 -4.03 15.53 5.00
N THR A 171 -3.26 14.45 4.82
CA THR A 171 -3.79 13.15 4.38
C THR A 171 -4.70 12.55 5.45
N TYR A 172 -4.33 12.64 6.72
CA TYR A 172 -5.14 12.14 7.82
C TYR A 172 -6.49 12.87 7.90
N ASP A 173 -6.48 14.20 7.83
CA ASP A 173 -7.70 15.01 7.85
C ASP A 173 -8.60 14.70 6.64
N ALA A 174 -7.99 14.50 5.46
CA ALA A 174 -8.72 14.08 4.28
C ALA A 174 -9.40 12.72 4.51
N LEU A 175 -8.67 11.70 4.96
CA LEU A 175 -9.21 10.36 5.25
C LEU A 175 -10.33 10.40 6.29
N CYS A 176 -10.17 11.17 7.37
CA CYS A 176 -11.21 11.35 8.39
C CYS A 176 -12.46 12.00 7.83
N SER A 177 -12.31 13.02 6.96
CA SER A 177 -13.44 13.69 6.30
C SER A 177 -14.24 12.77 5.37
N LEU A 178 -13.64 11.65 4.95
CA LEU A 178 -14.26 10.63 4.11
C LEU A 178 -14.80 9.46 4.94
N GLU A 179 -14.68 9.50 6.27
CA GLU A 179 -15.01 8.38 7.16
C GLU A 179 -14.23 7.10 6.79
N ALA A 180 -13.01 7.26 6.27
CA ALA A 180 -12.19 6.16 5.83
C ALA A 180 -11.73 5.28 7.01
N VAL A 181 -11.71 3.98 6.77
CA VAL A 181 -11.37 2.97 7.77
C VAL A 181 -10.06 2.28 7.38
N HIS A 182 -9.16 2.09 8.34
CA HIS A 182 -7.93 1.35 8.11
C HIS A 182 -8.25 -0.12 7.78
N LEU A 183 -7.63 -0.66 6.73
CA LEU A 183 -7.87 -2.03 6.25
C LEU A 183 -6.71 -2.96 6.60
N TYR A 184 -5.52 -2.72 6.06
CA TYR A 184 -4.29 -3.43 6.38
C TYR A 184 -3.08 -2.63 5.94
N ASP A 185 -1.90 -3.06 6.40
CA ASP A 185 -0.63 -2.54 5.90
C ASP A 185 0.13 -3.61 5.11
N GLU A 186 0.86 -3.18 4.09
CA GLU A 186 1.81 -3.99 3.34
C GLU A 186 3.24 -3.49 3.55
N LEU A 187 4.15 -4.43 3.76
CA LEU A 187 5.57 -4.17 3.93
C LEU A 187 6.30 -4.56 2.66
N PHE A 188 7.09 -3.63 2.12
CA PHE A 188 8.06 -3.92 1.09
C PHE A 188 9.34 -4.36 1.79
N MET A 189 9.78 -5.58 1.54
CA MET A 189 11.00 -6.11 2.13
C MET A 189 12.02 -6.45 1.06
N MET A 190 13.29 -6.14 1.33
CA MET A 190 14.40 -6.38 0.42
C MET A 190 15.50 -7.16 1.11
N LYS A 191 16.15 -8.04 0.35
CA LYS A 191 17.42 -8.66 0.72
C LYS A 191 18.45 -8.51 -0.38
N GLU A 192 19.64 -8.05 -0.02
CA GLU A 192 20.84 -8.20 -0.86
C GLU A 192 21.38 -9.63 -0.73
N LEU A 193 21.59 -10.28 -1.87
CA LEU A 193 22.06 -11.65 -1.95
C LEU A 193 23.58 -11.72 -1.77
N SER A 194 24.07 -12.78 -1.13
CA SER A 194 25.51 -13.05 -1.03
C SER A 194 26.16 -13.34 -2.39
N SER A 195 25.37 -13.79 -3.36
CA SER A 195 25.79 -14.03 -4.74
C SER A 195 24.62 -13.77 -5.68
N SER A 196 24.88 -13.09 -6.81
CA SER A 196 23.84 -12.80 -7.79
C SER A 196 23.32 -14.07 -8.47
N ILE A 197 22.00 -14.10 -8.71
CA ILE A 197 21.25 -15.21 -9.28
C ILE A 197 20.61 -14.84 -10.62
N SER A 198 20.27 -15.84 -11.43
CA SER A 198 19.39 -15.68 -12.58
C SER A 198 17.93 -15.80 -12.16
N ASP A 199 17.02 -15.35 -13.02
CA ASP A 199 15.59 -15.56 -12.82
C ASP A 199 15.29 -17.07 -12.85
N PRO A 200 14.71 -17.65 -11.79
CA PRO A 200 14.30 -19.05 -11.78
C PRO A 200 13.08 -19.34 -12.66
N GLY A 201 12.29 -18.32 -13.01
CA GLY A 201 10.98 -18.48 -13.63
C GLY A 201 10.11 -19.46 -12.83
N ASP A 202 9.42 -20.35 -13.55
CA ASP A 202 8.55 -21.37 -12.95
C ASP A 202 9.31 -22.62 -12.44
N GLU A 203 10.64 -22.66 -12.53
CA GLU A 203 11.42 -23.87 -12.21
C GLU A 203 11.46 -24.20 -10.70
N LEU A 204 11.07 -23.28 -9.83
CA LEU A 204 11.17 -23.44 -8.37
C LEU A 204 9.91 -23.99 -7.69
N CYS A 205 8.93 -24.46 -8.46
CA CYS A 205 7.80 -25.21 -7.95
C CYS A 205 8.21 -26.65 -7.61
N ASN A 206 7.85 -27.13 -6.41
CA ASN A 206 8.12 -28.50 -5.98
C ASN A 206 6.89 -29.15 -5.35
N ARG A 207 7.02 -30.39 -4.85
CA ARG A 207 5.89 -31.13 -4.26
C ARG A 207 5.27 -30.48 -3.00
N PHE A 208 5.94 -29.49 -2.42
CA PHE A 208 5.54 -28.82 -1.17
C PHE A 208 4.93 -27.44 -1.41
N GLY A 209 5.20 -26.81 -2.56
CA GLY A 209 4.76 -25.46 -2.82
C GLY A 209 5.39 -24.83 -4.05
N GLU A 210 5.16 -23.52 -4.18
CA GLU A 210 5.44 -22.73 -5.37
C GLU A 210 6.06 -21.39 -4.98
N VAL A 211 6.95 -20.89 -5.84
CA VAL A 211 7.49 -19.53 -5.75
C VAL A 211 7.39 -18.90 -7.12
N HIS A 212 6.90 -17.67 -7.14
CA HIS A 212 6.68 -16.90 -8.35
C HIS A 212 7.50 -15.61 -8.29
N LEU A 213 8.38 -15.43 -9.28
CA LEU A 213 9.27 -14.30 -9.40
C LEU A 213 9.18 -13.66 -10.77
N SER A 214 9.44 -12.35 -10.83
CA SER A 214 9.60 -11.61 -12.08
C SER A 214 10.74 -10.62 -11.98
N ALA A 215 11.30 -10.23 -13.12
CA ALA A 215 12.28 -9.15 -13.18
C ALA A 215 11.63 -7.82 -12.78
N TYR A 216 12.16 -7.17 -11.74
CA TYR A 216 11.72 -5.83 -11.32
C TYR A 216 12.59 -4.74 -11.97
N SER A 217 13.90 -4.92 -11.89
CA SER A 217 14.90 -4.01 -12.43
C SER A 217 16.07 -4.81 -13.01
N ARG A 218 17.13 -4.11 -13.45
CA ARG A 218 18.34 -4.75 -13.98
C ARG A 218 19.04 -5.68 -12.98
N ASP A 219 18.87 -5.45 -11.69
CA ASP A 219 19.58 -6.16 -10.61
C ASP A 219 18.65 -6.73 -9.53
N THR A 220 17.34 -6.53 -9.64
CA THR A 220 16.36 -6.91 -8.61
C THR A 220 15.28 -7.84 -9.19
N LEU A 221 15.06 -8.97 -8.53
CA LEU A 221 13.88 -9.83 -8.73
C LEU A 221 12.78 -9.42 -7.76
N TYR A 222 11.54 -9.42 -8.25
CA TYR A 222 10.35 -9.26 -7.44
C TYR A 222 9.69 -10.62 -7.18
N LEU A 223 9.58 -10.99 -5.91
CA LEU A 223 8.80 -12.15 -5.48
C LEU A 223 7.36 -11.70 -5.23
N TYR A 224 6.45 -12.15 -6.10
CA TYR A 224 5.03 -11.82 -6.01
C TYR A 224 4.17 -12.99 -5.54
N GLY A 225 4.75 -14.19 -5.36
CA GLY A 225 4.06 -15.33 -4.80
C GLY A 225 4.98 -16.30 -4.08
N LEU A 226 4.60 -16.67 -2.86
CA LEU A 226 5.16 -17.81 -2.13
C LEU A 226 3.99 -18.59 -1.54
N LEU A 227 3.83 -19.84 -1.97
CA LEU A 227 2.78 -20.73 -1.52
C LEU A 227 3.39 -22.02 -0.97
N VAL A 228 2.95 -22.45 0.20
CA VAL A 228 3.20 -23.80 0.72
C VAL A 228 1.84 -24.47 0.84
N TYR A 229 1.68 -25.66 0.28
CA TYR A 229 0.39 -26.36 0.32
C TYR A 229 0.02 -26.75 1.76
N ASP A 230 -1.26 -26.67 2.10
CA ASP A 230 -1.77 -26.75 3.48
C ASP A 230 -1.23 -27.93 4.30
N GLN A 231 -1.17 -29.12 3.69
CA GLN A 231 -0.66 -30.34 4.32
C GLN A 231 0.83 -30.30 4.70
N TYR A 232 1.57 -29.30 4.20
CA TYR A 232 3.00 -29.09 4.39
C TYR A 232 3.34 -27.82 5.19
N LEU A 233 2.32 -27.13 5.73
CA LEU A 233 2.54 -25.95 6.57
C LEU A 233 3.29 -26.29 7.86
N HIS A 234 3.99 -25.28 8.40
CA HIS A 234 4.77 -25.35 9.66
C HIS A 234 5.91 -26.37 9.71
N GLN A 235 6.30 -26.95 8.56
CA GLN A 235 7.36 -27.97 8.47
C GLN A 235 8.70 -27.42 7.95
N GLY A 236 8.80 -26.10 7.74
CA GLY A 236 10.02 -25.45 7.25
C GLY A 236 10.11 -25.30 5.72
N HIS A 237 9.17 -25.85 4.97
CA HIS A 237 9.22 -25.83 3.49
C HIS A 237 9.21 -24.43 2.87
N GLY A 238 8.54 -23.45 3.47
CA GLY A 238 8.62 -22.05 3.00
C GLY A 238 10.04 -21.49 3.04
N ARG A 239 10.82 -21.88 4.07
CA ARG A 239 12.24 -21.51 4.18
C ARG A 239 13.08 -22.22 3.14
N GLU A 240 12.86 -23.51 2.94
CA GLU A 240 13.58 -24.31 1.94
C GLU A 240 13.34 -23.79 0.51
N LEU A 241 12.10 -23.40 0.19
CA LEU A 241 11.76 -22.78 -1.09
C LEU A 241 12.54 -21.47 -1.28
N MET A 242 12.50 -20.56 -0.30
CA MET A 242 13.24 -19.30 -0.37
C MET A 242 14.77 -19.50 -0.43
N GLU A 243 15.32 -20.45 0.32
CA GLU A 243 16.75 -20.78 0.24
C GLU A 243 17.11 -21.33 -1.15
N SER A 244 16.20 -22.06 -1.80
CA SER A 244 16.39 -22.54 -3.18
C SER A 244 16.41 -21.39 -4.18
N VAL A 245 15.60 -20.35 -3.96
CA VAL A 245 15.65 -19.09 -4.73
C VAL A 245 17.01 -18.41 -4.54
N GLU A 246 17.41 -18.14 -3.30
CA GLU A 246 18.64 -17.38 -2.99
C GLU A 246 19.93 -18.07 -3.46
N ASN A 247 19.90 -19.39 -3.59
CA ASN A 247 21.04 -20.21 -4.06
C ASN A 247 20.86 -20.67 -5.52
N TYR A 248 19.96 -20.05 -6.28
CA TYR A 248 19.74 -20.42 -7.66
C TYR A 248 20.97 -20.14 -8.55
N LYS A 249 20.91 -20.58 -9.81
CA LYS A 249 22.01 -20.44 -10.79
C LYS A 249 22.48 -18.98 -10.85
N LYS A 250 23.78 -18.77 -11.11
CA LYS A 250 24.36 -17.42 -11.21
C LYS A 250 23.70 -16.59 -12.30
N GLY A 251 23.47 -15.31 -12.02
CA GLY A 251 22.90 -14.38 -12.99
C GLY A 251 23.02 -12.92 -12.56
N PRO A 252 22.23 -12.01 -13.16
CA PRO A 252 22.39 -10.58 -12.98
C PRO A 252 21.78 -10.03 -11.67
N TYR A 253 20.86 -10.77 -11.04
CA TYR A 253 20.06 -10.25 -9.94
C TYR A 253 20.79 -10.40 -8.61
N SER A 254 21.15 -9.29 -7.98
CA SER A 254 21.82 -9.24 -6.68
C SER A 254 20.84 -8.96 -5.53
N ARG A 255 19.58 -8.67 -5.83
CA ARG A 255 18.55 -8.35 -4.83
C ARG A 255 17.25 -9.08 -5.08
N ILE A 256 16.54 -9.37 -4.00
CA ILE A 256 15.14 -9.82 -4.03
C ILE A 256 14.30 -8.80 -3.25
N LEU A 257 13.27 -8.28 -3.91
CA LEU A 257 12.21 -7.44 -3.35
C LEU A 257 10.93 -8.28 -3.23
N LEU A 258 10.17 -8.08 -2.17
CA LEU A 258 8.87 -8.70 -1.97
C LEU A 258 7.90 -7.77 -1.26
N GLN A 259 6.60 -8.01 -1.41
CA GLN A 259 5.55 -7.42 -0.61
C GLN A 259 4.95 -8.48 0.33
N VAL A 260 4.61 -8.09 1.54
CA VAL A 260 3.94 -8.96 2.51
C VAL A 260 2.96 -8.16 3.36
N SER A 261 1.75 -8.67 3.55
CA SER A 261 0.83 -8.07 4.50
C SER A 261 1.42 -8.14 5.92
N SER A 262 1.39 -7.02 6.63
CA SER A 262 1.84 -6.89 8.03
C SER A 262 1.09 -7.83 8.99
N SER A 263 -0.15 -8.20 8.64
CA SER A 263 -0.95 -9.17 9.41
C SER A 263 -0.49 -10.62 9.20
N ASN A 264 0.24 -10.91 8.11
CA ASN A 264 0.84 -12.21 7.85
C ASN A 264 2.12 -12.38 8.68
N THR A 265 1.94 -12.51 9.99
CA THR A 265 3.04 -12.63 10.96
C THR A 265 3.94 -13.84 10.70
N ILE A 266 3.41 -14.91 10.08
CA ILE A 266 4.17 -16.11 9.74
C ILE A 266 5.17 -15.78 8.62
N ALA A 267 4.71 -15.20 7.51
CA ALA A 267 5.57 -14.83 6.39
C ALA A 267 6.55 -13.72 6.78
N CYS A 268 6.09 -12.68 7.50
CA CYS A 268 6.97 -11.61 8.00
C CYS A 268 8.13 -12.17 8.83
N ARG A 269 7.84 -13.07 9.80
CA ARG A 269 8.88 -13.71 10.62
C ARG A 269 9.82 -14.58 9.80
N LEU A 270 9.32 -15.25 8.77
CA LEU A 270 10.16 -16.03 7.83
C LEU A 270 11.15 -15.09 7.14
N TYR A 271 10.68 -14.04 6.48
CA TYR A 271 11.52 -13.11 5.73
C TYR A 271 12.54 -12.40 6.63
N GLN A 272 12.12 -11.91 7.80
CA GLN A 272 13.01 -11.29 8.79
C GLN A 272 14.13 -12.26 9.24
N LYS A 273 13.79 -13.51 9.56
CA LYS A 273 14.79 -14.54 9.91
C LYS A 273 15.74 -14.88 8.77
N MET A 274 15.30 -14.71 7.54
CA MET A 274 16.12 -14.88 6.34
C MET A 274 16.96 -13.64 6.02
N GLY A 275 16.81 -12.54 6.77
CA GLY A 275 17.62 -11.33 6.61
C GLY A 275 17.05 -10.30 5.63
N TYR A 276 15.79 -10.46 5.23
CA TYR A 276 15.06 -9.40 4.54
C TYR A 276 14.80 -8.25 5.51
N LYS A 277 14.97 -7.02 5.02
CA LYS A 277 14.75 -5.79 5.76
C LYS A 277 13.59 -5.03 5.16
N GLU A 278 12.78 -4.42 6.00
CA GLU A 278 11.76 -3.47 5.57
C GLU A 278 12.43 -2.30 4.86
N LEU A 279 11.90 -1.96 3.69
CA LEU A 279 12.32 -0.83 2.88
C LEU A 279 11.29 0.29 3.01
N ASP A 280 10.04 -0.05 2.68
CA ASP A 280 8.91 0.86 2.63
C ASP A 280 7.67 0.16 3.22
N LYS A 281 6.67 0.96 3.57
CA LYS A 281 5.36 0.50 4.02
C LYS A 281 4.24 1.23 3.29
N ILE A 282 3.22 0.49 2.89
CA ILE A 282 1.97 1.01 2.33
C ILE A 282 0.84 0.70 3.31
N ILE A 283 -0.05 1.66 3.51
CA ILE A 283 -1.21 1.57 4.38
C ILE A 283 -2.45 1.76 3.53
N TYR A 284 -3.38 0.83 3.66
CA TYR A 284 -4.63 0.83 2.90
C TYR A 284 -5.80 1.31 3.76
N PHE A 285 -6.59 2.22 3.20
CA PHE A 285 -7.83 2.73 3.80
C PHE A 285 -9.02 2.46 2.88
N LEU A 286 -10.18 2.16 3.44
CA LEU A 286 -11.41 1.86 2.71
C LEU A 286 -12.52 2.86 3.01
N VAL A 287 -13.30 3.23 1.99
CA VAL A 287 -14.56 3.99 2.06
C VAL A 287 -15.70 3.23 1.38
#